data_AF-A0A0Q5KRJ9-F1
#
_entry.id   AF-A0A0Q5KRJ9-F1
#
_cell.length_a   1.000
_cell.length_b   1.000
_cell.length_c   1.000
_cell.angle_alpha   90.00
_cell.angle_beta   90.00
_cell.angle_gamma   90.00
#
_symmetry.space_group_name_H-M   'P 1'
#
loop_
_entity.id
_entity.type
_entity.pdbx_description
1 polymer ?
#
loop_
_entity_poly.entity_id
_entity_poly.type
_entity_poly.pdbx_seq_one_letter_code
_entity_poly.pdbx_strand_id
1 'polypeptide(L)' 'MLDCDYRQIVAEAEAAWAAYRMRVQQDITCGALTLAAGAALQSERNKAAWLRQYLAQRQVLKL' A
#
# COMPACT_ATOMS: atom_id res chain seq x y z
N MET A 1 9.03 -15.19 -20.85
CA MET A 1 7.63 -14.71 -20.78
C MET A 1 7.30 -14.36 -19.33
N LEU A 2 8.09 -13.47 -18.72
CA LEU A 2 8.03 -13.09 -17.29
C LEU A 2 7.89 -11.56 -17.09
N ASP A 3 8.28 -10.73 -18.07
CA ASP A 3 8.25 -9.27 -17.94
C ASP A 3 6.84 -8.65 -17.93
N CYS A 4 5.87 -9.27 -18.59
CA CYS A 4 4.49 -8.77 -18.57
C CYS A 4 3.84 -8.91 -17.18
N ASP A 5 4.24 -9.92 -16.41
CA ASP A 5 3.65 -10.23 -15.10
C ASP A 5 4.14 -9.23 -14.03
N TYR A 6 5.44 -8.92 -14.02
CA TYR A 6 6.01 -7.98 -13.04
C TYR A 6 5.48 -6.55 -13.19
N ARG A 7 5.35 -6.06 -14.43
CA ARG A 7 4.79 -4.72 -14.67
C ARG A 7 3.35 -4.62 -14.18
N GLN A 8 2.56 -5.68 -14.37
CA GLN A 8 1.20 -5.75 -13.89
C GLN A 8 1.16 -5.79 -12.35
N ILE A 9 1.99 -6.63 -11.71
CA ILE A 9 2.08 -6.72 -10.24
C ILE A 9 2.46 -5.35 -9.64
N VAL A 10 3.40 -4.63 -10.25
CA VAL A 10 3.79 -3.28 -9.79
C VAL A 10 2.63 -2.30 -9.94
N ALA A 11 1.96 -2.26 -11.09
CA ALA A 11 0.83 -1.37 -11.31
C ALA A 11 -0.32 -1.64 -10.32
N GLU A 12 -0.62 -2.91 -10.05
CA GLU A 12 -1.63 -3.31 -9.06
C GLU A 12 -1.23 -2.91 -7.63
N ALA A 13 0.04 -3.07 -7.27
CA ALA A 13 0.55 -2.67 -5.96
C ALA A 13 0.53 -1.14 -5.77
N GLU A 14 0.84 -0.37 -6.80
CA GLU A 14 0.75 1.10 -6.78
C GLU A 14 -0.70 1.57 -6.65
N ALA A 15 -1.63 0.97 -7.41
CA ALA A 15 -3.05 1.27 -7.31
C ALA A 15 -3.60 0.96 -5.91
N ALA A 16 -3.23 -0.20 -5.35
CA ALA A 16 -3.63 -0.58 -4.01
C ALA A 16 -3.04 0.34 -2.93
N TRP A 17 -1.79 0.80 -3.11
CA TRP A 17 -1.19 1.80 -2.23
C TRP A 17 -1.90 3.17 -2.31
N ALA A 18 -2.29 3.60 -3.52
CA ALA A 18 -3.06 4.83 -3.69
C ALA A 18 -4.41 4.74 -2.96
N ALA A 19 -5.12 3.62 -3.08
CA ALA A 19 -6.37 3.38 -2.36
C ALA A 19 -6.17 3.38 -0.83
N TYR A 20 -5.09 2.76 -0.33
CA TYR A 20 -4.75 2.80 1.09
C TYR A 20 -4.54 4.23 1.60
N ARG A 21 -3.78 5.06 0.86
CA ARG A 21 -3.56 6.47 1.24
C ARG A 21 -4.86 7.27 1.26
N MET A 22 -5.76 7.04 0.31
CA MET A 22 -7.07 7.69 0.30
C MET A 22 -7.90 7.33 1.53
N ARG A 23 -7.88 6.06 1.95
CA ARG A 23 -8.54 5.62 3.19
C ARG A 23 -7.93 6.29 4.43
N VAL A 24 -6.61 6.33 4.54
CA VAL A 24 -5.94 7.03 5.64
C VAL A 24 -6.32 8.51 5.66
N GLN A 25 -6.42 9.16 4.49
CA GLN A 25 -6.85 10.54 4.41
C GLN A 25 -8.31 10.74 4.84
N GLN A 26 -9.21 9.81 4.49
CA GLN A 26 -10.58 9.81 4.99
C GLN A 26 -10.63 9.65 6.50
N ASP A 27 -9.85 8.72 7.06
CA ASP A 27 -9.76 8.49 8.50
C ASP A 27 -9.26 9.74 9.25
N ILE A 28 -8.33 10.51 8.65
CA ILE A 28 -7.93 11.83 9.17
C ILE A 28 -9.09 12.81 9.14
N THR A 29 -9.78 12.94 8.00
CA THR A 29 -10.88 13.91 7.83
C THR A 29 -12.07 13.58 8.74
N CYS A 30 -12.35 12.30 8.98
CA CYS A 30 -13.38 11.84 9.90
C CYS A 30 -12.96 11.92 11.38
N GLY A 31 -11.73 12.36 11.68
CA GLY A 31 -11.21 12.48 13.05
C GLY A 31 -10.86 11.15 13.71
N ALA A 32 -10.87 10.03 12.96
CA ALA A 32 -10.44 8.73 13.45
C ALA A 32 -8.91 8.64 13.59
N LEU A 33 -8.17 9.44 12.82
CA LEU A 33 -6.72 9.60 12.91
C LEU A 33 -6.32 11.06 13.05
N THR A 34 -5.24 11.30 13.78
CA THR A 34 -4.58 12.61 13.76
C THR A 34 -3.75 12.78 12.49
N LEU A 35 -3.51 14.03 12.07
CA LEU A 35 -2.63 14.34 10.94
C LEU A 35 -1.24 13.68 11.08
N ALA A 36 -0.66 13.71 12.28
CA ALA A 36 0.64 13.11 12.56
C ALA A 36 0.64 11.58 12.41
N ALA A 37 -0.41 10.91 12.92
CA ALA A 37 -0.57 9.47 12.78
C ALA A 37 -0.78 9.05 11.31
N GLY A 38 -1.61 9.81 10.59
CA GLY A 38 -1.85 9.60 9.17
C GLY A 38 -0.60 9.80 8.31
N ALA A 39 0.22 10.82 8.60
CA ALA A 39 1.50 11.05 7.93
C ALA A 39 2.49 9.91 8.19
N ALA A 40 2.55 9.39 9.43
CA ALA A 40 3.40 8.25 9.76
C ALA A 40 3.02 7.01 8.95
N LEU A 41 1.73 6.68 8.86
CA LEU A 41 1.22 5.54 8.07
C LEU A 41 1.53 5.66 6.58
N GLN A 42 1.58 6.87 6.04
CA GLN A 42 1.84 7.14 4.63
C GLN A 42 3.34 7.33 4.29
N SER A 43 4.24 7.16 5.25
CA SER A 43 5.68 7.28 5.02
C SER A 43 6.24 6.16 4.12
N GLU A 44 7.34 6.42 3.41
CA GLU A 44 8.01 5.43 2.55
C GLU A 44 8.43 4.16 3.32
N ARG A 45 8.82 4.30 4.59
CA ARG A 45 9.13 3.16 5.46
C ARG A 45 7.92 2.25 5.66
N ASN A 46 6.74 2.83 5.92
CA ASN A 46 5.51 2.07 6.11
C ASN A 46 4.95 1.56 4.78
N LYS A 47 5.12 2.28 3.67
CA LYS A 47 4.83 1.79 2.32
C LYS A 47 5.56 0.48 2.02
N ALA A 48 6.86 0.42 2.31
CA ALA A 48 7.66 -0.78 2.07
C ALA A 48 7.23 -1.96 2.96
N ALA A 49 6.83 -1.72 4.21
CA ALA A 49 6.30 -2.76 5.09
C ALA A 49 4.92 -3.25 4.62
N TRP A 50 4.04 -2.31 4.27
CA TRP A 50 2.70 -2.58 3.75
C TRP A 50 2.75 -3.35 2.44
N LEU A 51 3.61 -2.96 1.49
CA LEU A 51 3.78 -3.65 0.21
C LEU A 51 4.20 -5.11 0.39
N ARG A 52 5.14 -5.38 1.31
CA ARG A 52 5.56 -6.76 1.63
C ARG A 52 4.38 -7.58 2.16
N GLN A 53 3.58 -7.01 3.06
CA GLN A 53 2.39 -7.69 3.59
C GLN A 53 1.32 -7.91 2.52
N TYR A 54 1.04 -6.89 1.69
CA TYR A 54 0.09 -6.96 0.59
C TYR A 54 0.43 -8.07 -0.41
N LEU A 55 1.71 -8.15 -0.82
CA LEU A 55 2.17 -9.18 -1.75
C LEU A 55 2.19 -10.58 -1.12
N ALA A 56 2.52 -10.68 0.18
CA ALA A 56 2.48 -11.95 0.92
C ALA A 56 1.04 -12.50 1.05
N GLN A 57 0.06 -11.63 1.34
CA GLN A 57 -1.35 -12.01 1.48
C GLN A 57 -1.96 -12.49 0.15
N ARG A 58 -1.52 -11.95 -0.99
CA ARG A 58 -1.99 -12.36 -2.32
C ARG A 58 -1.34 -13.65 -2.86
N GLN A 59 -0.45 -14.31 -2.09
CA GLN A 59 0.31 -15.49 -2.54
C GLN A 59 1.13 -15.28 -3.83
N VAL A 60 1.43 -14.04 -4.23
CA VAL A 60 2.22 -13.73 -5.44
C VAL A 60 3.68 -14.13 -5.24
N LEU A 61 4.14 -14.22 -3.98
CA LEU A 61 5.44 -14.77 -3.61
C LEU A 61 5.23 -16.12 -2.92
N LYS A 62 4.90 -17.17 -3.69
CA LYS A 62 5.41 -18.51 -3.34
C LYS A 62 6.87 -18.53 -3.82
N LEU A 63 7.77 -18.06 -2.95
CA LEU A 63 9.19 -18.42 -3.05
C LEU A 63 9.32 -19.93 -2.84
#